data_AF-A0A3M1IFM5-F1
#
_entry.id   AF-A0A3M1IFM5-F1
#
_cell.length_a   1.000
_cell.length_b   1.000
_cell.length_c   1.000
_cell.angle_alpha   90.00
_cell.angle_beta   90.00
_cell.angle_gamma   90.00
#
_symmetry.space_group_name_H-M   'P 1'
#
loop_
_entity.id
_entity.type
_entity.pdbx_description
1 polymer ?
#
loop_
_entity_poly.entity_id
_entity_poly.type
_entity_poly.pdbx_seq_one_letter_code
_entity_poly.pdbx_strand_id
1 'polypeptide(L)'
;MIAWIRISFYFSFFFTLITGVALTYIHYFLSPISEFSILKHPFEQVYLKAHLIFSIMVTFVLGSIVATHAFPKWNYKQKGIKTGKTITIHIPFVIFSGFMLQIISDE
;
A
#
# COMPACT_ATOMS: atom_id res chain seq x y z
N MET A 1 17.80 0.37 12.65
CA MET A 1 16.37 0.06 12.44
C MET A 1 16.06 -1.15 13.30
N ILE A 2 14.99 -1.10 14.08
CA ILE A 2 14.62 -2.17 15.02
C ILE A 2 14.16 -3.40 14.23
N ALA A 3 14.53 -4.61 14.66
CA ALA A 3 14.25 -5.86 13.93
C ALA A 3 12.75 -6.05 13.65
N TRP A 4 11.89 -5.71 14.61
CA TRP A 4 10.43 -5.79 14.48
C TRP A 4 9.87 -4.88 13.38
N ILE A 5 10.33 -3.63 13.27
CA ILE A 5 9.89 -2.70 12.21
C ILE A 5 10.19 -3.27 10.83
N ARG A 6 11.36 -3.90 10.67
CA ARG A 6 11.77 -4.51 9.41
C ARG A 6 10.89 -5.71 9.04
N ILE A 7 10.61 -6.60 9.99
CA ILE A 7 9.74 -7.77 9.76
C ILE A 7 8.32 -7.32 9.43
N SER A 8 7.76 -6.40 10.23
CA SER A 8 6.42 -5.85 10.00
C SER A 8 6.32 -5.14 8.65
N PHE A 9 7.38 -4.45 8.21
CA PHE A 9 7.42 -3.83 6.88
C PHE A 9 7.30 -4.87 5.78
N TYR A 10 8.17 -5.87 5.75
CA TYR A 10 8.14 -6.89 4.69
C TYR A 10 6.83 -7.67 4.67
N PHE A 11 6.32 -8.04 5.84
CA PHE A 11 5.05 -8.74 5.96
C PHE A 11 3.90 -7.90 5.40
N SER A 12 3.68 -6.69 5.95
CA SER A 12 2.57 -5.83 5.52
C SER A 12 2.69 -5.41 4.05
N PHE A 13 3.90 -5.09 3.59
CA PHE A 13 4.15 -4.74 2.19
C PHE A 13 3.85 -5.91 1.24
N PHE A 14 4.33 -7.11 1.56
CA PHE A 14 4.12 -8.30 0.74
C PHE A 14 2.63 -8.62 0.58
N PHE A 15 1.86 -8.62 1.68
CA PHE A 15 0.44 -8.88 1.62
C PHE A 15 -0.35 -7.75 0.94
N THR A 16 0.05 -6.48 1.15
CA THR A 16 -0.54 -5.34 0.41
C THR A 16 -0.32 -5.49 -1.09
N LEU A 17 0.90 -5.89 -1.51
CA LEU A 17 1.24 -6.09 -2.91
C LEU A 17 0.42 -7.24 -3.53
N ILE A 18 0.38 -8.41 -2.86
CA ILE A 18 -0.37 -9.57 -3.36
C ILE A 18 -1.85 -9.24 -3.51
N THR A 19 -2.45 -8.63 -2.49
CA THR A 19 -3.88 -8.29 -2.52
C THR A 19 -4.17 -7.22 -3.57
N GLY A 20 -3.29 -6.23 -3.76
CA GLY A 20 -3.43 -5.22 -4.81
C GLY A 20 -3.32 -5.79 -6.22
N VAL A 21 -2.36 -6.69 -6.45
CA VAL A 21 -2.22 -7.40 -7.74
C VAL A 21 -3.44 -8.29 -8.01
N ALA A 22 -3.93 -9.00 -7.00
CA ALA A 22 -5.14 -9.83 -7.12
C ALA A 22 -6.37 -8.99 -7.46
N LEU A 23 -6.56 -7.85 -6.78
CA LEU A 23 -7.65 -6.91 -7.08
C LEU A 23 -7.54 -6.36 -8.49
N THR A 24 -6.34 -5.92 -8.91
CA THR A 24 -6.11 -5.44 -10.28
C THR A 24 -6.47 -6.51 -11.31
N TYR A 25 -6.08 -7.75 -11.06
CA TYR A 25 -6.43 -8.86 -11.94
C TYR A 25 -7.95 -9.08 -12.02
N ILE A 26 -8.62 -9.16 -10.87
CA ILE A 26 -10.08 -9.33 -10.80
C ILE A 26 -10.81 -8.19 -11.51
N HIS A 27 -10.42 -6.96 -11.24
CA HIS A 27 -11.13 -5.78 -11.70
C HIS A 27 -10.95 -5.54 -13.20
N TYR A 28 -9.77 -5.80 -13.76
CA TYR A 28 -9.49 -5.47 -15.16
C TYR A 28 -9.55 -6.66 -16.11
N PHE A 29 -9.37 -7.90 -15.63
CA PHE A 29 -9.25 -9.08 -16.50
C PHE A 29 -10.39 -10.09 -16.37
N LEU A 30 -11.18 -10.06 -15.29
CA LEU A 30 -12.34 -10.95 -15.15
C LEU A 30 -13.62 -10.31 -15.70
N SER A 31 -14.46 -11.15 -16.29
CA SER A 31 -15.81 -10.77 -16.72
C SER A 31 -16.76 -10.72 -15.51
N PRO A 32 -17.77 -9.83 -15.53
CA PRO A 32 -18.81 -9.81 -14.50
C PRO A 32 -19.53 -11.15 -14.37
N ILE A 33 -19.92 -11.53 -13.14
CA ILE A 33 -20.64 -12.78 -12.87
C ILE A 33 -22.08 -12.73 -13.44
N SER A 34 -22.65 -11.53 -13.60
CA SER A 34 -23.94 -11.30 -14.26
C SER A 34 -24.00 -9.91 -14.88
N GLU A 35 -24.94 -9.69 -15.82
CA GLU A 35 -25.13 -8.40 -16.51
C GLU A 35 -25.42 -7.22 -15.57
N PHE A 36 -25.94 -7.49 -14.37
CA PHE A 36 -26.27 -6.47 -13.37
C PHE A 36 -25.37 -6.52 -12.13
N SER A 37 -24.37 -7.40 -12.11
CA SER A 37 -23.47 -7.53 -10.96
C SER A 37 -22.37 -6.49 -11.03
N ILE A 38 -22.34 -5.61 -10.02
CA ILE A 38 -21.22 -4.69 -9.76
C ILE A 38 -19.95 -5.48 -9.43
N LEU A 39 -20.10 -6.68 -8.84
CA LEU A 39 -19.00 -7.57 -8.50
C LEU A 39 -18.60 -8.47 -9.68
N LYS A 40 -17.30 -8.54 -9.96
CA LYS A 40 -16.72 -9.40 -11.00
C LYS A 40 -16.31 -10.77 -10.46
N HIS A 41 -16.02 -10.88 -9.18
CA HIS A 41 -15.62 -12.14 -8.57
C HIS A 41 -16.14 -12.29 -7.13
N PRO A 42 -16.54 -13.49 -6.68
CA PRO A 42 -17.10 -13.68 -5.33
C PRO A 42 -16.13 -13.27 -4.21
N PHE A 43 -14.83 -13.44 -4.45
CA PHE A 43 -13.79 -13.11 -3.47
C PHE A 43 -13.29 -11.67 -3.56
N GLU A 44 -13.78 -10.86 -4.49
CA GLU A 44 -13.34 -9.47 -4.68
C GLU A 44 -13.43 -8.63 -3.40
N GLN A 45 -14.56 -8.73 -2.69
CA GLN A 45 -14.78 -8.08 -1.40
C GLN A 45 -13.81 -8.55 -0.30
N VAL A 46 -13.43 -9.83 -0.33
CA VAL A 46 -12.46 -10.40 0.62
C VAL A 46 -11.07 -9.82 0.35
N TYR A 47 -10.65 -9.79 -0.92
CA TYR A 47 -9.37 -9.19 -1.30
C TYR A 47 -9.32 -7.69 -0.99
N LEU A 48 -10.42 -6.96 -1.19
CA LEU A 48 -10.52 -5.53 -0.91
C LEU A 48 -10.32 -5.24 0.59
N LYS A 49 -11.04 -5.96 1.45
CA LYS A 49 -10.90 -5.84 2.92
C LYS A 49 -9.49 -6.21 3.38
N ALA A 50 -8.93 -7.29 2.84
CA ALA A 50 -7.56 -7.69 3.15
C ALA A 50 -6.56 -6.61 2.74
N HIS A 51 -6.69 -6.08 1.51
CA HIS A 51 -5.84 -5.00 1.01
C HIS A 51 -5.90 -3.76 1.91
N LEU A 52 -7.10 -3.34 2.32
CA LEU A 52 -7.30 -2.20 3.21
C LEU A 52 -6.56 -2.42 4.55
N ILE A 53 -6.76 -3.57 5.20
CA ILE A 53 -6.11 -3.88 6.50
C ILE A 53 -4.58 -3.84 6.37
N PHE A 54 -4.01 -4.51 5.37
CA PHE A 54 -2.57 -4.54 5.17
C PHE A 54 -2.01 -3.17 4.74
N SER A 55 -2.78 -2.38 3.98
CA SER A 55 -2.40 -1.03 3.56
C SER A 55 -2.32 -0.06 4.75
N ILE A 56 -3.23 -0.16 5.72
CA ILE A 56 -3.16 0.63 6.97
C ILE A 56 -1.92 0.23 7.77
N MET A 57 -1.68 -1.08 7.89
CA MET A 57 -0.52 -1.61 8.60
C MET A 57 0.80 -1.16 7.98
N VAL A 58 0.96 -1.26 6.65
CA VAL A 58 2.19 -0.83 5.96
C VAL A 58 2.36 0.69 6.04
N THR A 59 1.27 1.46 5.98
CA THR A 59 1.29 2.92 6.15
C THR A 59 1.82 3.32 7.53
N PHE A 60 1.34 2.68 8.59
CA PHE A 60 1.81 2.93 9.95
C PHE A 60 3.31 2.58 10.12
N VAL A 61 3.74 1.44 9.56
CA VAL A 61 5.15 1.03 9.59
C VAL A 61 6.03 1.99 8.80
N LEU A 62 5.59 2.44 7.62
CA LEU A 62 6.29 3.45 6.83
C LEU A 62 6.39 4.78 7.57
N GLY A 63 5.32 5.25 8.22
CA GLY A 63 5.36 6.44 9.07
C GLY A 63 6.40 6.31 10.19
N SER A 64 6.47 5.15 10.83
CA SER A 64 7.47 4.85 11.86
C SER A 64 8.91 4.85 11.29
N ILE A 65 9.11 4.30 10.09
CA ILE A 65 10.41 4.34 9.39
C ILE A 65 10.79 5.78 9.05
N VAL A 66 9.85 6.59 8.56
CA VAL A 66 10.11 7.99 8.22
C VAL A 66 10.52 8.77 9.47
N ALA A 67 9.78 8.64 10.57
CA ALA A 67 10.06 9.33 11.82
C ALA A 67 11.41 8.93 12.46
N THR A 68 11.73 7.62 12.47
CA THR A 68 12.91 7.10 13.18
C THR A 68 14.17 7.00 12.32
N HIS A 69 14.03 7.00 10.99
CA HIS A 69 15.14 6.77 10.07
C HIS A 69 15.30 7.86 9.01
N ALA A 70 14.25 8.19 8.26
CA ALA A 70 14.39 9.10 7.12
C ALA A 70 14.58 10.56 7.57
N PHE A 71 13.72 11.04 8.47
CA PHE A 71 13.71 12.43 8.92
C PHE A 71 15.01 12.83 9.65
N PRO A 72 15.54 12.05 10.62
CA PRO A 72 16.79 12.40 11.30
C PRO A 72 18.01 12.43 10.37
N LYS A 73 17.95 11.69 9.25
CA LYS A 73 19.04 11.58 8.28
C LYS A 73 18.87 12.47 7.06
N TRP A 74 17.83 13.31 7.02
CA TRP A 74 17.47 14.08 5.82
C TRP A 74 18.63 14.92 5.27
N ASN A 75 19.50 15.45 6.13
CA ASN A 75 20.62 16.31 5.74
C ASN A 75 21.98 15.59 5.68
N TYR A 76 22.00 14.26 5.81
CA TYR A 76 23.27 13.52 5.85
C TYR A 76 23.88 13.42 4.45
N LYS A 77 25.20 13.54 4.37
CA LYS A 77 25.97 13.37 3.13
C LYS A 77 26.42 11.91 2.97
N GLN A 78 25.45 11.00 2.86
CA GLN A 78 25.69 9.56 2.67
C GLN A 78 25.26 9.12 1.25
N LYS A 79 25.93 8.10 0.72
CA LYS A 79 25.48 7.46 -0.54
C LYS A 79 24.05 6.94 -0.35
N GLY A 80 23.19 7.14 -1.36
CA GLY A 80 21.79 6.71 -1.32
C GLY A 80 20.80 7.69 -0.68
N ILE A 81 21.26 8.84 -0.13
CA ILE A 81 20.34 9.80 0.50
C ILE A 81 19.34 10.41 -0.51
N LYS A 82 19.76 10.63 -1.76
CA LYS A 82 18.88 11.13 -2.83
C LYS A 82 17.72 10.16 -3.06
N THR A 83 18.02 8.88 -3.21
CA THR A 83 17.03 7.81 -3.36
C THR A 83 16.09 7.75 -2.16
N GLY A 84 16.64 7.81 -0.94
CA GLY A 84 15.84 7.84 0.30
C GLY A 84 14.88 9.02 0.36
N LYS A 85 15.32 10.21 -0.04
CA LYS A 85 14.45 11.41 -0.13
C LYS A 85 13.34 11.22 -1.15
N THR A 86 13.67 10.77 -2.36
CA THR A 86 12.69 10.51 -3.42
C THR A 86 11.62 9.53 -2.94
N ILE A 87 12.01 8.40 -2.34
CA ILE A 87 11.07 7.42 -1.80
C ILE A 87 10.20 8.04 -0.70
N THR A 88 10.80 8.75 0.25
CA THR A 88 10.08 9.39 1.36
C THR A 88 9.03 10.38 0.86
N ILE A 89 9.34 11.13 -0.21
CA ILE A 89 8.41 12.07 -0.84
C ILE A 89 7.29 11.33 -1.59
N HIS A 90 7.57 10.19 -2.24
CA HIS A 90 6.56 9.47 -3.02
C HIS A 90 5.56 8.67 -2.17
N ILE A 91 5.98 8.19 -0.99
CA ILE A 91 5.12 7.45 -0.06
C ILE A 91 3.76 8.15 0.18
N PRO A 92 3.69 9.44 0.56
CA PRO A 92 2.41 10.11 0.77
C PRO A 92 1.55 10.20 -0.50
N PHE A 93 2.15 10.37 -1.69
CA PHE A 93 1.37 10.37 -2.94
C PHE A 93 0.72 9.02 -3.21
N VAL A 94 1.44 7.92 -2.99
CA VAL A 94 0.90 6.56 -3.18
C VAL A 94 -0.23 6.31 -2.19
N ILE A 95 -0.03 6.62 -0.90
CA ILE A 95 -1.07 6.44 0.14
C ILE A 95 -2.30 7.28 -0.18
N PHE A 96 -2.11 8.55 -0.53
CA PHE A 96 -3.19 9.47 -0.86
C PHE A 96 -3.96 8.99 -2.11
N SER A 97 -3.26 8.52 -3.14
CA SER A 97 -3.91 7.99 -4.34
C SER A 97 -4.79 6.77 -4.04
N GLY A 98 -4.34 5.87 -3.17
CA GLY A 98 -5.15 4.72 -2.74
C GLY A 98 -6.38 5.14 -1.93
N PHE A 99 -6.23 6.13 -1.05
CA PHE A 99 -7.35 6.68 -0.28
C PHE A 99 -8.39 7.36 -1.17
N MET A 100 -7.96 8.14 -2.17
CA MET A 100 -8.87 8.76 -3.14
C MET A 100 -9.65 7.72 -3.95
N LEU A 101 -8.99 6.63 -4.37
CA LEU A 101 -9.67 5.54 -5.08
C LEU A 101 -10.74 4.88 -4.23
N GLN A 102 -10.53 4.74 -2.92
CA GLN A 102 -11.55 4.19 -2.02
C GLN A 102 -12.77 5.11 -1.90
N ILE A 103 -12.55 6.41 -1.67
CA ILE A 103 -13.66 7.36 -1.57
C ILE A 103 -14.50 7.36 -2.86
N ILE A 104 -13.83 7.42 -4.01
CA ILE A 104 -14.53 7.44 -5.31
C ILE A 104 -15.27 6.12 -5.59
N SER A 105 -14.81 4.99 -5.03
CA SER A 105 -15.44 3.68 -5.25
C SER A 105 -16.54 3.35 -4.23
N ASP A 106 -16.54 4.02 -3.08
CA ASP A 106 -17.55 3.85 -2.02
C ASP A 106 -18.79 4.77 -2.23
N GLU A 107 -18.73 5.71 -3.19
CA GLU A 107 -19.85 6.53 -3.70
C GLU A 107 -20.56 5.89 -4.90
#